data_AF-A0A640LWV6-F1
#
_entry.id   AF-A0A640LWV6-F1
#
_cell.length_a   1.000
_cell.length_b   1.000
_cell.length_c   1.000
_cell.angle_alpha   90.00
_cell.angle_beta   90.00
_cell.angle_gamma   90.00
#
_symmetry.space_group_name_H-M   'P 1'
#
loop_
_entity.id
_entity.type
_entity.pdbx_description
1 polymer ?
#
loop_
_entity_poly.entity_id
_entity_poly.type
_entity_poly.pdbx_seq_one_letter_code
_entity_poly.pdbx_strand_id
1 'polypeptide(L)' 'QQEEQKRLADEQARKQQEEQKKSQQTQTQPASGNTSSAYYKNCAAVRAAGKAPLYKGQPGYDSHLDRDGDGVACEK' A
#
# COMPACT_ATOMS: atom_id res chain seq x y z
N GLN A 1 22.06 -5.07 -45.09
CA GLN A 1 20.65 -5.42 -44.81
C GLN A 1 20.50 -6.25 -43.53
N GLN A 2 21.12 -7.42 -43.39
CA GLN A 2 21.01 -8.22 -42.14
C GLN A 2 21.61 -7.54 -40.89
N GLU A 3 22.70 -6.80 -41.04
CA GLU A 3 23.35 -6.11 -39.91
C GLU A 3 22.49 -4.96 -39.34
N GLU A 4 21.75 -4.27 -40.20
CA GLU A 4 20.82 -3.22 -39.82
C GLU A 4 19.61 -3.78 -39.04
N GLN A 5 19.09 -4.94 -39.47
CA GLN A 5 18.05 -5.65 -38.74
C GLN A 5 18.52 -6.07 -37.34
N LYS A 6 19.79 -6.47 -37.19
CA LYS A 6 20.36 -6.84 -35.88
C LYS A 6 20.50 -5.64 -34.94
N ARG A 7 20.88 -4.47 -35.44
CA ARG A 7 20.92 -3.22 -34.65
C ARG A 7 19.53 -2.78 -34.21
N LEU A 8 18.54 -2.87 -35.10
CA LEU A 8 17.14 -2.54 -34.78
C LEU A 8 16.57 -3.50 -33.73
N ALA A 9 16.90 -4.79 -33.79
CA ALA A 9 16.47 -5.77 -32.80
C ALA A 9 17.09 -5.54 -31.40
N ASP A 10 18.37 -5.17 -31.34
CA ASP A 10 19.05 -4.84 -30.07
C ASP A 10 18.47 -3.56 -29.44
N GLU A 11 18.22 -2.53 -30.26
CA GLU A 11 17.59 -1.29 -29.80
C GLU A 11 16.15 -1.53 -29.30
N GLN A 12 15.37 -2.35 -30.00
CA GLN A 12 14.04 -2.74 -29.54
C GLN A 12 14.08 -3.56 -28.26
N ALA A 13 15.04 -4.50 -28.11
CA ALA A 13 15.19 -5.29 -26.90
C ALA A 13 15.53 -4.40 -25.69
N ARG A 14 16.38 -3.37 -25.88
CA ARG A 14 16.74 -2.42 -24.84
C ARG A 14 15.56 -1.55 -24.40
N LYS A 15 14.74 -1.09 -25.35
CA LYS A 15 13.49 -0.35 -25.04
C LYS A 15 12.49 -1.21 -24.27
N GLN A 16 12.30 -2.47 -24.67
CA GLN A 16 11.40 -3.39 -23.99
C GLN A 16 11.86 -3.71 -22.55
N GLN A 17 13.17 -3.84 -22.32
CA GLN A 17 13.72 -4.03 -20.97
C GLN A 17 13.51 -2.80 -20.08
N GLU A 18 13.57 -1.58 -20.64
CA GLU A 18 13.33 -0.35 -19.88
C GLU A 18 11.85 -0.20 -19.46
N GLU A 19 10.92 -0.55 -20.35
CA GLU A 19 9.48 -0.61 -20.03
C GLU A 19 9.14 -1.69 -18.98
N GLN A 20 9.78 -2.86 -19.06
CA GLN A 20 9.60 -3.92 -18.05
C GLN A 20 10.19 -3.53 -16.68
N LYS A 21 11.31 -2.80 -16.65
CA LYS A 21 11.85 -2.26 -15.39
C LYS A 21 10.94 -1.18 -14.80
N LYS A 22 10.41 -0.29 -15.63
CA LYS A 22 9.55 0.81 -15.18
C LYS A 22 8.21 0.32 -14.64
N SER A 23 7.65 -0.73 -15.22
CA SER A 23 6.42 -1.37 -14.72
C SER A 23 6.62 -2.11 -13.40
N GLN A 24 7.74 -2.83 -13.21
CA GLN A 24 8.06 -3.50 -11.95
C GLN A 24 8.38 -2.52 -10.81
N GLN A 25 8.95 -1.36 -11.11
CA GLN A 25 9.25 -0.33 -10.11
C GLN A 25 8.01 0.44 -9.64
N THR A 26 6.89 0.35 -10.37
CA THR A 26 5.61 0.96 -9.97
C THR A 26 4.78 0.04 -9.07
N GLN A 27 5.18 -1.23 -8.90
CA GLN A 27 4.44 -2.24 -8.14
C GLN A 27 5.00 -2.51 -6.73
N THR A 28 6.10 -1.84 -6.33
CA THR A 28 6.66 -1.90 -4.97
C THR A 28 6.28 -0.72 -4.08
N GLN A 29 5.40 0.18 -4.53
CA GLN A 29 4.62 0.93 -3.55
C GLN A 29 3.67 -0.08 -2.91
N PRO A 30 3.75 -0.35 -1.60
CA PRO A 30 2.57 -0.88 -0.96
C PRO A 30 1.46 0.09 -1.34
N ALA A 31 0.40 -0.43 -1.94
CA ALA A 31 -0.89 0.25 -1.97
C ALA A 31 -1.37 0.37 -0.51
N SER A 32 -0.62 1.10 0.31
CA SER A 32 -1.13 1.73 1.51
C SER A 32 -2.03 2.80 0.94
N GLY A 33 -3.25 2.38 0.66
CA GLY A 33 -4.25 3.21 0.04
C GLY A 33 -4.32 4.53 0.80
N ASN A 34 -4.86 5.51 0.10
CA ASN A 34 -5.62 6.59 0.72
C ASN A 34 -6.75 5.99 1.59
N THR A 35 -6.43 5.27 2.65
CA THR A 35 -7.21 5.35 3.86
C THR A 35 -6.82 6.73 4.38
N SER A 36 -7.71 7.70 4.18
CA SER A 36 -7.75 8.83 5.09
C SER A 36 -7.92 8.20 6.47
N SER A 37 -6.79 7.86 7.10
CA SER A 37 -6.77 7.09 8.34
C SER A 37 -7.36 8.03 9.36
N ALA A 38 -8.61 7.78 9.73
CA ALA A 38 -9.30 8.57 10.73
C ALA A 38 -8.43 8.51 12.00
N TYR A 39 -7.67 9.57 12.26
CA TYR A 39 -6.69 9.53 13.34
C TYR A 39 -7.42 9.59 14.68
N TYR A 40 -7.39 8.51 15.43
CA TYR A 40 -7.92 8.47 16.79
C TYR A 40 -6.77 8.53 17.79
N LYS A 41 -6.80 9.56 18.64
CA LYS A 41 -5.81 9.74 19.72
C LYS A 41 -5.91 8.64 20.79
N ASN A 42 -7.11 8.09 21.01
CA ASN A 42 -7.37 7.07 22.03
C ASN A 42 -8.72 6.38 21.78
N CYS A 43 -8.99 5.31 22.53
CA CYS A 43 -10.24 4.57 22.46
C CYS A 43 -11.50 5.36 22.84
N ALA A 44 -11.39 6.43 23.64
CA ALA A 44 -12.54 7.29 23.91
C ALA A 44 -12.98 8.06 22.67
N ALA A 45 -12.04 8.51 21.82
CA ALA A 45 -12.36 9.12 20.53
C ALA A 45 -13.02 8.11 19.57
N VAL A 46 -12.53 6.86 19.55
CA VAL A 46 -13.14 5.78 18.75
C VAL A 46 -14.57 5.47 19.21
N ARG A 47 -14.79 5.37 20.52
CA ARG A 47 -16.12 5.15 21.12
C ARG A 47 -17.06 6.34 20.89
N ALA A 48 -16.58 7.57 21.06
CA ALA A 48 -17.35 8.79 20.79
C ALA A 48 -17.77 8.89 19.31
N ALA A 49 -16.94 8.40 18.39
CA ALA A 49 -17.26 8.28 16.98
C ALA A 49 -18.20 7.11 16.64
N GLY A 50 -18.57 6.27 17.63
CA GLY A 50 -19.37 5.06 17.42
C GLY A 50 -18.70 4.03 16.52
N LYS A 51 -17.36 3.99 16.50
CA LYS A 51 -16.55 3.13 15.64
C LYS A 51 -15.91 1.95 16.38
N ALA A 52 -16.10 1.87 17.69
CA ALA A 52 -15.60 0.75 18.49
C ALA A 52 -16.56 -0.45 18.43
N PRO A 53 -16.06 -1.70 18.38
CA PRO A 53 -14.65 -2.09 18.27
C PRO A 53 -14.08 -1.80 16.87
N LEU A 54 -12.80 -1.44 16.82
CA LEU A 54 -12.11 -1.01 15.60
C LEU A 54 -11.13 -2.11 15.15
N TYR A 55 -11.29 -2.62 13.93
CA TYR A 55 -10.57 -3.81 13.48
C TYR A 55 -9.35 -3.50 12.64
N LYS A 56 -8.32 -4.36 12.68
CA LYS A 56 -7.13 -4.26 11.82
C LYS A 56 -7.54 -4.15 10.34
N GLY A 57 -7.05 -3.10 9.68
CA GLY A 57 -7.38 -2.78 8.28
C GLY A 57 -8.55 -1.80 8.11
N GLN A 58 -9.27 -1.46 9.18
CA GLN A 58 -10.25 -0.37 9.13
C GLN A 58 -9.56 1.00 9.16
N PRO A 59 -10.12 2.02 8.46
CA PRO A 59 -9.61 3.39 8.55
C PRO A 59 -9.59 3.89 9.98
N GLY A 60 -8.40 4.31 10.44
CA GLY A 60 -8.16 4.78 11.79
C GLY A 60 -7.75 3.70 12.79
N TYR A 61 -7.68 2.42 12.40
CA TYR A 61 -7.02 1.42 13.22
C TYR A 61 -5.54 1.75 13.34
N ASP A 62 -5.07 1.81 14.58
CA ASP A 62 -3.67 1.96 14.91
C ASP A 62 -3.31 0.93 15.98
N SER A 63 -2.12 0.36 15.87
CA SER A 63 -1.54 -0.53 16.88
C SER A 63 -1.50 0.11 18.27
N HIS A 64 -1.43 1.43 18.40
CA HIS A 64 -1.50 2.07 19.72
C HIS A 64 -2.87 1.99 20.38
N LEU A 65 -3.94 1.73 19.61
CA LEU A 65 -5.32 1.59 20.10
C LEU A 65 -5.63 0.15 20.53
N ASP A 66 -4.80 -0.79 20.08
CA ASP A 66 -4.90 -2.23 20.30
C ASP A 66 -3.86 -2.65 21.35
N ARG A 67 -4.26 -2.65 22.63
CA ARG A 67 -3.33 -2.78 23.76
C ARG A 67 -2.73 -4.19 23.85
N ASP A 68 -3.48 -5.20 23.47
CA ASP A 68 -3.09 -6.62 23.48
C ASP A 68 -2.63 -7.13 22.10
N GLY A 69 -2.92 -6.40 21.03
CA GLY A 69 -2.39 -6.67 19.69
C GLY A 69 -3.13 -7.81 18.99
N ASP A 70 -4.36 -8.11 19.39
CA ASP A 70 -5.17 -9.21 18.84
C ASP A 70 -5.82 -8.85 17.50
N GLY A 71 -5.74 -7.57 17.10
CA GLY A 71 -6.36 -7.04 15.89
C GLY A 71 -7.70 -6.34 16.13
N VAL A 72 -8.13 -6.17 17.38
CA VAL A 72 -9.38 -5.53 17.79
C VAL A 72 -9.08 -4.39 18.77
N ALA A 73 -8.94 -3.18 18.24
CA ALA A 73 -8.79 -2.00 19.07
C ALA A 73 -10.11 -1.63 19.78
N CYS A 74 -9.99 -1.19 21.05
CA CYS A 74 -11.07 -0.56 21.81
C CYS A 74 -12.32 -1.43 22.06
N GLU A 75 -12.12 -2.73 22.24
CA GLU A 75 -13.13 -3.73 22.64
C GLU A 75 -13.80 -3.47 24.02
N LYS A 76 -13.22 -2.61 24.87
CA LYS A 76 -13.68 -2.35 26.26
C LYS A 76 -13.80 -0.87 26.64
#